data_AF-A0A286YCM1-F1
#
_entry.id   AF-A0A286YCM1-F1
#
_cell.length_a   1.000
_cell.length_b   1.000
_cell.length_c   1.000
_cell.angle_alpha   90.00
_cell.angle_beta   90.00
_cell.angle_gamma   90.00
#
_symmetry.space_group_name_H-M   'P 1'
#
loop_
_entity.id
_entity.type
_entity.pdbx_description
1 polymer ?
#
loop_
_entity_poly.entity_id
_entity_poly.type
_entity_poly.pdbx_seq_one_letter_code
_entity_poly.pdbx_strand_id
1 'polypeptide(L)'
;MPGILNCLAYNVGLPGAKIFSGPSSEQFGYSVQQLTNPQGNWLLVGSPWSGFPENRMGDVYKCPVDLPTATCEKLNLQNSASISNVTEIKTNMSLGLTLTRNPGTGGFLTCGPLWAHQCGNQYYATGICSDVSPDFQFLTSFSPAVQACPSLVD
;
A
#
# COMPACT_ATOMS: atom_id res chain seq x y z
N MET A 1 -23.22 -35.59 8.89
CA MET A 1 -21.78 -35.82 8.64
C MET A 1 -21.17 -34.50 8.22
N PRO A 2 -20.26 -33.88 9.00
CA PRO A 2 -19.58 -32.67 8.55
C PRO A 2 -18.36 -33.09 7.72
N GLY A 3 -18.41 -32.84 6.41
CA GLY A 3 -17.29 -33.04 5.50
C GLY A 3 -16.20 -32.03 5.82
N ILE A 4 -15.11 -32.50 6.43
CA ILE A 4 -13.87 -31.74 6.55
C ILE A 4 -13.31 -31.63 5.12
N LEU A 5 -13.44 -30.43 4.53
CA LEU A 5 -12.80 -30.11 3.26
C LEU A 5 -11.29 -29.96 3.53
N ASN A 6 -10.55 -31.06 3.41
CA ASN A 6 -9.10 -31.05 3.47
C ASN A 6 -8.55 -30.28 2.27
N CYS A 7 -8.17 -29.02 2.47
CA CYS A 7 -7.38 -28.26 1.51
C CYS A 7 -5.96 -28.81 1.55
N LEU A 8 -5.69 -29.85 0.74
CA LEU A 8 -4.35 -30.40 0.60
C LEU A 8 -3.55 -29.43 -0.27
N ALA A 9 -2.66 -28.63 0.34
CA ALA A 9 -1.66 -27.82 -0.37
C ALA A 9 -0.53 -28.71 -0.94
N TYR A 10 -0.89 -29.76 -1.69
CA TYR A 10 0.02 -30.82 -2.10
C TYR A 10 1.09 -30.36 -3.12
N ASN A 11 0.83 -29.24 -3.80
CA ASN A 11 1.71 -28.67 -4.83
C ASN A 11 2.36 -27.34 -4.42
N VAL A 12 2.30 -26.96 -3.14
CA VAL A 12 3.06 -25.82 -2.61
C VAL A 12 4.35 -26.36 -1.99
N GLY A 13 5.47 -26.21 -2.71
CA GLY A 13 6.77 -26.65 -2.22
C GLY A 13 7.22 -25.84 -1.01
N LEU A 14 7.44 -26.51 0.12
CA LEU A 14 8.02 -25.89 1.32
C LEU A 14 9.56 -25.80 1.27
N PRO A 15 10.30 -26.83 0.83
CA PRO A 15 11.76 -26.75 0.72
C PRO A 15 12.18 -25.68 -0.28
N GLY A 16 13.14 -24.83 0.10
CA GLY A 16 13.62 -23.75 -0.75
C GLY A 16 12.66 -22.55 -0.85
N ALA A 17 11.65 -22.46 0.02
CA ALA A 17 10.80 -21.27 0.11
C ALA A 17 11.65 -20.01 0.31
N LYS A 18 11.38 -18.99 -0.51
CA LYS A 18 12.07 -17.71 -0.41
C LYS A 18 11.44 -16.84 0.67
N ILE A 19 12.26 -16.35 1.58
CA ILE A 19 11.83 -15.52 2.70
C ILE A 19 12.22 -14.07 2.42
N PHE A 20 11.24 -13.18 2.48
CA PHE A 20 11.44 -11.74 2.48
C PHE A 20 11.17 -11.20 3.88
N SER A 21 12.14 -10.51 4.45
CA SER A 21 12.06 -9.95 5.79
C SER A 21 12.17 -8.43 5.73
N GLY A 22 11.46 -7.76 6.64
CA GLY A 22 11.50 -6.32 6.82
C GLY A 22 11.18 -5.93 8.26
N PRO A 23 11.06 -4.62 8.56
CA PRO A 23 10.87 -4.15 9.92
C PRO A 23 9.52 -4.61 10.51
N SER A 24 9.55 -5.45 11.54
CA SER A 24 8.33 -5.96 12.18
C SER A 24 7.55 -4.86 12.92
N SER A 25 8.25 -3.87 13.49
CA SER A 25 7.65 -2.68 14.11
C SER A 25 6.86 -1.82 13.13
N GLU A 26 7.16 -1.92 11.82
CA GLU A 26 6.45 -1.20 10.75
C GLU A 26 5.34 -2.05 10.11
N GLN A 27 5.06 -3.23 10.68
CA GLN A 27 4.10 -4.21 10.16
C GLN A 27 4.38 -4.62 8.71
N PHE A 28 5.66 -4.76 8.36
CA PHE A 28 6.07 -5.31 7.07
C PHE A 28 5.41 -6.67 6.84
N GLY A 29 4.69 -6.82 5.72
CA GLY A 29 3.96 -8.04 5.41
C GLY A 29 2.45 -7.95 5.64
N TYR A 30 1.93 -6.80 6.10
CA TYR A 30 0.49 -6.62 6.35
C TYR A 30 -0.37 -6.89 5.10
N SER A 31 0.11 -6.46 3.94
CA SER A 31 -0.49 -6.76 2.64
C SER A 31 0.61 -7.21 1.67
N VAL A 32 0.27 -8.13 0.77
CA VAL A 32 1.23 -8.68 -0.21
C VAL A 32 0.59 -8.81 -1.59
N GLN A 33 1.36 -8.53 -2.64
CA GLN A 33 0.87 -8.63 -4.01
C GLN A 33 2.01 -8.99 -4.97
N GLN A 34 1.78 -9.90 -5.92
CA GLN A 34 2.76 -10.20 -6.97
C GLN A 34 2.63 -9.24 -8.17
N LEU A 35 3.78 -8.79 -8.69
CA LEU A 35 3.91 -7.95 -9.87
C LEU A 35 5.03 -8.46 -10.79
N THR A 36 4.72 -8.63 -12.07
CA THR A 36 5.72 -8.94 -13.10
C THR A 36 5.73 -7.80 -14.11
N ASN A 37 6.93 -7.34 -14.45
CA ASN A 37 7.17 -6.34 -15.49
C ASN A 37 8.39 -6.80 -16.33
N PRO A 38 8.78 -6.08 -17.41
CA PRO A 38 9.95 -6.45 -18.22
C PRO A 38 11.28 -6.50 -17.45
N GLN A 39 11.36 -5.87 -16.27
CA GLN A 39 12.56 -5.82 -15.43
C GLN A 39 12.67 -7.04 -14.49
N GLY A 40 11.58 -7.79 -14.29
CA GLY A 40 11.59 -9.03 -13.51
C GLY A 40 10.29 -9.30 -12.75
N ASN A 41 10.38 -10.27 -11.83
CA ASN A 41 9.30 -10.65 -10.93
C ASN A 41 9.49 -10.02 -9.55
N TRP A 42 8.40 -9.48 -9.00
CA TRP A 42 8.40 -8.71 -7.77
C TRP A 42 7.32 -9.19 -6.82
N LEU A 43 7.67 -9.21 -5.54
CA LEU A 43 6.70 -9.25 -4.45
C LEU A 43 6.60 -7.84 -3.87
N LEU A 44 5.41 -7.27 -3.94
CA LEU A 44 5.07 -6.01 -3.29
C LEU A 44 4.60 -6.31 -1.87
N VAL A 45 5.06 -5.52 -0.91
CA VAL A 45 4.77 -5.73 0.51
C VAL A 45 4.36 -4.41 1.14
N GLY A 46 3.14 -4.32 1.64
CA GLY A 46 2.66 -3.20 2.43
C GLY A 46 3.25 -3.21 3.84
N SER A 47 3.60 -2.02 4.30
CA SER A 47 4.17 -1.75 5.62
C SER A 47 3.48 -0.53 6.23
N PRO A 48 2.23 -0.66 6.67
CA PRO A 48 1.37 0.46 7.04
C PRO A 48 1.83 1.24 8.27
N TRP A 49 2.75 0.70 9.06
CA TRP A 49 3.37 1.40 10.19
C TRP A 49 4.76 1.95 9.87
N SER A 50 5.14 2.01 8.58
CA SER A 50 6.35 2.71 8.15
C SER A 50 6.37 4.14 8.69
N GLY A 51 7.46 4.49 9.38
CA GLY A 51 7.63 5.74 10.13
C GLY A 51 7.26 5.69 11.62
N PHE A 52 6.88 4.52 12.15
CA PHE A 52 6.77 4.28 13.60
C PHE A 52 8.14 4.52 14.29
N PRO A 53 8.19 5.10 15.50
CA PRO A 53 7.06 5.52 16.34
C PRO A 53 6.54 6.93 16.07
N GLU A 54 7.23 7.72 15.24
CA GLU A 54 6.95 9.14 15.08
C GLU A 54 5.70 9.41 14.25
N ASN A 55 5.67 8.95 12.99
CA ASN A 55 4.58 9.18 12.07
C ASN A 55 4.37 8.00 11.13
N ARG A 56 3.34 7.19 11.40
CA ARG A 56 3.01 5.97 10.65
C ARG A 56 2.30 6.28 9.33
N MET A 57 2.94 7.05 8.46
CA MET A 57 2.40 7.36 7.14
C MET A 57 2.19 6.10 6.30
N GLY A 58 2.96 5.04 6.59
CA GLY A 58 2.89 3.78 5.86
C GLY A 58 3.62 3.87 4.52
N ASP A 59 3.96 2.72 3.95
CA ASP A 59 4.58 2.64 2.63
C ASP A 59 4.43 1.23 2.03
N VAL A 60 4.91 1.06 0.80
CA VAL A 60 5.02 -0.22 0.10
C VAL A 60 6.49 -0.47 -0.24
N TYR A 61 6.91 -1.72 -0.11
CA TYR A 61 8.22 -2.20 -0.54
C TYR A 61 8.07 -3.04 -1.81
N LYS A 62 9.08 -3.00 -2.68
CA LYS A 62 9.26 -3.98 -3.76
C LYS A 62 10.39 -4.94 -3.40
N CYS A 63 10.16 -6.23 -3.60
CA CYS A 63 11.14 -7.27 -3.31
C CYS A 63 11.39 -8.11 -4.57
N PRO A 64 12.62 -8.14 -5.12
CA PRO A 64 12.89 -8.92 -6.33
C PRO A 64 12.82 -10.42 -6.03
N VAL A 65 12.07 -11.16 -6.84
CA VAL A 65 11.85 -12.61 -6.70
C VAL A 65 13.00 -13.41 -7.30
N ASP A 66 13.60 -12.92 -8.38
CA ASP A 66 14.59 -13.70 -9.14
C ASP A 66 16.00 -13.67 -8.52
N LEU A 67 16.26 -12.79 -7.54
CA LEU A 67 17.57 -12.64 -6.90
C LEU A 67 17.70 -13.45 -5.60
N PRO A 68 18.70 -14.34 -5.43
CA PRO A 68 18.81 -15.21 -4.26
C PRO A 68 18.88 -14.46 -2.91
N THR A 69 19.62 -13.36 -2.86
CA THR A 69 19.82 -12.52 -1.66
C THR A 69 19.26 -11.12 -1.90
N ALA A 70 17.94 -11.05 -2.13
CA ALA A 70 17.23 -9.83 -2.41
C ALA A 70 16.86 -9.06 -1.13
N THR A 71 17.31 -7.82 -1.01
CA THR A 71 16.74 -6.86 -0.05
C THR A 71 15.51 -6.20 -0.64
N CYS A 72 14.44 -6.07 0.15
CA CYS A 72 13.28 -5.30 -0.24
C CYS A 72 13.59 -3.80 -0.20
N GLU A 73 13.19 -3.08 -1.24
CA GLU A 73 13.40 -1.63 -1.38
C GLU A 73 12.09 -0.89 -1.05
N LYS A 74 12.18 0.10 -0.16
CA LYS A 74 11.07 0.99 0.19
C LYS A 74 10.79 1.96 -0.96
N LEU A 75 9.54 2.05 -1.42
CA LEU A 75 9.16 2.86 -2.58
C LEU A 75 8.96 4.35 -2.28
N ASN A 76 8.79 4.73 -1.01
CA ASN A 76 8.59 6.10 -0.55
C ASN A 76 7.35 6.78 -1.15
N LEU A 77 6.27 6.02 -1.38
CA LEU A 77 5.06 6.49 -2.06
C LEU A 77 4.29 7.53 -1.25
N GLN A 78 4.43 7.51 0.08
CA GLN A 78 3.81 8.48 0.98
C GLN A 78 4.22 9.93 0.72
N ASN A 79 5.39 10.14 0.10
CA ASN A 79 5.89 11.47 -0.24
C ASN A 79 5.13 12.07 -1.45
N SER A 80 4.60 11.21 -2.32
CA SER A 80 3.90 11.60 -3.55
C SER A 80 2.38 11.55 -3.42
N ALA A 81 1.85 10.72 -2.52
CA ALA A 81 0.42 10.59 -2.29
C ALA A 81 -0.19 11.91 -1.78
N SER A 82 -0.96 12.59 -2.62
CA SER A 82 -1.54 13.92 -2.33
C SER A 82 -2.82 14.18 -3.11
N ILE A 83 -3.77 14.91 -2.52
CA ILE A 83 -4.95 15.45 -3.19
C ILE A 83 -4.90 16.98 -3.18
N SER A 84 -5.05 17.60 -4.35
CA SER A 84 -5.10 19.06 -4.49
C SER A 84 -6.41 19.65 -3.95
N ASN A 85 -6.39 20.95 -3.64
CA ASN A 85 -7.57 21.74 -3.21
C ASN A 85 -8.19 21.32 -1.87
N VAL A 86 -7.44 20.63 -1.01
CA VAL A 86 -7.82 20.33 0.37
C VAL A 86 -6.64 20.54 1.31
N THR A 87 -6.91 20.73 2.60
CA THR A 87 -5.87 20.72 3.64
C THR A 87 -5.65 19.28 4.09
N GLU A 88 -4.57 18.66 3.63
CA GLU A 88 -4.28 17.25 3.89
C GLU A 88 -3.78 16.98 5.32
N ILE A 89 -4.26 15.90 5.92
CA ILE A 89 -3.77 15.33 7.17
C ILE A 89 -3.24 13.92 6.87
N LYS A 90 -1.92 13.82 6.74
CA LYS A 90 -1.22 12.57 6.39
C LYS A 90 -0.69 11.80 7.60
N THR A 91 -0.76 12.41 8.78
CA THR A 91 -0.25 11.80 10.02
C THR A 91 -0.97 10.49 10.29
N ASN A 92 -0.21 9.41 10.46
CA ASN A 92 -0.75 8.06 10.68
C ASN A 92 -1.75 7.58 9.60
N MET A 93 -1.60 8.02 8.34
CA MET A 93 -2.53 7.64 7.27
C MET A 93 -2.48 6.15 6.87
N SER A 94 -1.38 5.46 7.23
CA SER A 94 -1.19 4.01 7.06
C SER A 94 -1.34 3.51 5.61
N LEU A 95 -0.64 4.16 4.67
CA LEU A 95 -0.49 3.70 3.28
C LEU A 95 0.07 2.28 3.23
N GLY A 96 -0.43 1.45 2.31
CA GLY A 96 -0.05 0.03 2.22
C GLY A 96 -0.92 -0.90 3.07
N LEU A 97 -1.96 -0.39 3.74
CA LEU A 97 -3.01 -1.23 4.35
C LEU A 97 -3.82 -1.98 3.29
N THR A 98 -4.05 -1.35 2.14
CA THR A 98 -4.66 -1.98 0.96
C THR A 98 -3.67 -1.94 -0.19
N LEU A 99 -3.50 -3.07 -0.86
CA LEU A 99 -2.60 -3.24 -2.00
C LEU A 99 -3.24 -4.20 -3.00
N THR A 100 -3.41 -3.78 -4.25
CA THR A 100 -4.05 -4.60 -5.29
C THR A 100 -3.51 -4.27 -6.67
N ARG A 101 -3.67 -5.18 -7.63
CA ARG A 101 -3.27 -4.92 -9.03
C ARG A 101 -4.22 -3.94 -9.70
N ASN A 102 -3.66 -3.12 -10.59
CA ASN A 102 -4.41 -2.28 -11.51
C ASN A 102 -4.26 -2.85 -12.93
N PRO A 103 -5.25 -3.57 -13.47
CA PRO A 103 -5.18 -4.10 -14.83
C PRO A 103 -5.16 -3.00 -15.90
N GLY A 104 -5.71 -1.82 -15.60
CA GLY A 104 -5.81 -0.71 -16.54
C GLY A 104 -4.45 -0.06 -16.83
N THR A 105 -3.63 0.13 -15.81
CA THR A 105 -2.26 0.65 -15.96
C THR A 105 -1.21 -0.46 -16.06
N GLY A 106 -1.60 -1.70 -15.79
CA GLY A 106 -0.69 -2.83 -15.59
C GLY A 106 0.07 -2.78 -14.26
N GLY A 107 -0.09 -1.73 -13.46
CA GLY A 107 0.62 -1.52 -12.21
C GLY A 107 -0.17 -2.01 -10.99
N PHE A 108 -0.21 -1.18 -9.95
CA PHE A 108 -0.91 -1.48 -8.70
C PHE A 108 -1.49 -0.23 -8.04
N LEU A 109 -2.53 -0.44 -7.23
CA LEU A 109 -3.10 0.55 -6.34
C LEU A 109 -2.64 0.24 -4.90
N THR A 110 -2.27 1.28 -4.17
CA THR A 110 -2.08 1.22 -2.72
C THR A 110 -2.91 2.28 -2.03
N CYS A 111 -3.49 1.99 -0.87
CA CYS A 111 -4.33 2.95 -0.15
C CYS A 111 -3.94 3.09 1.33
N GLY A 112 -4.09 4.31 1.83
CA GLY A 112 -3.98 4.71 3.23
C GLY A 112 -5.34 5.16 3.75
N PRO A 113 -6.13 4.28 4.40
CA PRO A 113 -7.52 4.56 4.76
C PRO A 113 -7.66 5.64 5.85
N LEU A 114 -6.59 5.94 6.59
CA LEU A 114 -6.60 6.95 7.65
C LEU A 114 -6.12 8.32 7.17
N TRP A 115 -5.80 8.47 5.87
CA TRP A 115 -5.62 9.80 5.29
C TRP A 115 -6.91 10.59 5.49
N ALA A 116 -6.76 11.84 5.92
CA ALA A 116 -7.88 12.73 6.15
C ALA A 116 -7.63 14.08 5.49
N HIS A 117 -8.69 14.84 5.34
CA HIS A 117 -8.63 16.26 5.02
C HIS A 117 -9.32 17.08 6.10
N GLN A 118 -8.87 18.31 6.29
CA GLN A 118 -9.43 19.23 7.25
C GLN A 118 -10.45 20.16 6.57
N CYS A 119 -11.63 20.29 7.18
CA CYS A 119 -12.64 21.29 6.83
C CYS A 119 -13.00 22.09 8.08
N GLY A 120 -12.62 23.37 8.13
CA GLY A 120 -12.73 24.18 9.34
C GLY A 120 -11.94 23.54 10.50
N ASN A 121 -12.65 23.17 11.56
CA ASN A 121 -12.06 22.52 12.75
C ASN A 121 -12.27 20.99 12.79
N GLN A 122 -12.80 20.39 11.71
CA GLN A 122 -13.12 18.97 11.63
C GLN A 122 -12.18 18.24 10.68
N TYR A 123 -11.86 16.99 11.03
CA TYR A 123 -11.08 16.08 10.19
C TYR A 123 -11.97 14.99 9.61
N TYR A 124 -11.90 14.83 8.29
CA TYR A 124 -12.68 13.86 7.53
C TYR A 124 -11.74 12.80 6.97
N ALA A 125 -11.72 11.62 7.60
CA ALA A 125 -10.95 10.47 7.17
C ALA A 125 -11.65 9.74 6.01
N THR A 126 -11.39 10.19 4.80
CA THR A 126 -11.95 9.60 3.57
C THR A 126 -10.99 8.61 2.91
N GLY A 127 -9.76 8.51 3.43
CA GLY A 127 -8.69 7.70 2.87
C GLY A 127 -8.13 8.28 1.57
N ILE A 128 -6.99 7.76 1.13
CA ILE A 128 -6.37 8.09 -0.15
C ILE A 128 -5.90 6.81 -0.81
N CYS A 129 -6.05 6.72 -2.13
CA CYS A 129 -5.48 5.67 -2.95
C CYS A 129 -4.54 6.28 -3.97
N SER A 130 -3.44 5.59 -4.27
CA SER A 130 -2.44 6.00 -5.25
C SER A 130 -2.27 4.91 -6.29
N ASP A 131 -2.26 5.32 -7.56
CA ASP A 131 -1.95 4.47 -8.71
C ASP A 131 -0.45 4.58 -9.02
N VAL A 132 0.17 3.42 -9.21
CA VAL A 132 1.60 3.26 -9.42
C VAL A 132 1.81 2.38 -10.63
N SER A 133 2.69 2.81 -11.53
CA SER A 133 2.98 2.11 -12.78
C SER A 133 3.67 0.76 -12.55
N PRO A 134 3.71 -0.12 -13.57
CA PRO A 134 4.50 -1.35 -13.52
C PRO A 134 5.98 -1.14 -13.20
N ASP A 135 6.53 0.04 -13.54
CA ASP A 135 7.94 0.43 -13.30
C ASP A 135 8.12 1.21 -11.99
N PHE A 136 7.16 1.06 -11.07
CA PHE A 136 7.17 1.68 -9.73
C PHE A 136 7.16 3.21 -9.73
N GLN A 137 6.69 3.83 -10.83
CA GLN A 137 6.53 5.27 -10.90
C GLN A 137 5.16 5.67 -10.39
N PHE A 138 5.12 6.65 -9.49
CA PHE A 138 3.86 7.24 -9.04
C PHE A 138 3.14 7.89 -10.23
N LEU A 139 1.84 7.58 -10.39
CA LEU A 139 1.03 8.14 -11.46
C LEU A 139 0.09 9.23 -10.94
N THR A 140 -0.79 8.87 -10.01
CA THR A 140 -1.79 9.79 -9.47
C THR A 140 -2.30 9.32 -8.12
N SER A 141 -2.99 10.20 -7.41
CA SER A 141 -3.77 9.86 -6.23
C SER A 141 -5.21 10.32 -6.37
N PHE A 142 -6.10 9.58 -5.73
CA PHE A 142 -7.52 9.88 -5.71
C PHE A 142 -8.12 9.48 -4.36
N SER A 143 -9.18 10.18 -3.97
CA SER A 143 -10.00 9.85 -2.81
C SER A 143 -11.47 9.99 -3.23
N PRO A 144 -12.19 8.89 -3.49
CA PRO A 144 -13.54 8.96 -4.03
C PRO A 144 -14.55 9.66 -3.11
N ALA A 145 -14.29 9.64 -1.80
CA ALA A 145 -15.17 10.20 -0.79
C ALA A 145 -14.79 11.63 -0.38
N VAL A 146 -13.74 12.22 -0.95
CA VAL A 146 -13.42 13.64 -0.71
C VAL A 146 -14.54 14.51 -1.27
N GLN A 147 -15.03 15.41 -0.45
CA GLN A 147 -16.01 16.43 -0.81
C GLN A 147 -15.38 17.79 -0.61
N ALA A 148 -15.81 18.77 -1.40
CA ALA A 148 -15.46 20.16 -1.12
C ALA A 148 -15.99 20.51 0.27
N CYS A 149 -15.15 21.12 1.10
CA CYS A 149 -15.59 21.61 2.39
C CYS A 149 -16.77 22.57 2.14
N PRO A 150 -17.92 22.40 2.81
CA PRO A 150 -18.99 23.37 2.71
C PRO A 150 -18.41 24.72 3.12
N SER A 151 -18.47 25.70 2.22
CA SER A 151 -18.30 27.09 2.63
C SER A 151 -19.33 27.33 3.72
N LEU A 152 -18.96 27.93 4.85
CA LEU A 152 -19.96 28.54 5.72
C LEU A 152 -20.77 29.48 4.82
N VAL A 153 -21.98 29.06 4.46
CA VAL A 153 -22.99 29.94 3.93
C VAL A 153 -23.52 30.64 5.18
N ASP A 154 -23.30 31.96 5.26
CA ASP A 154 -23.98 32.83 6.21
C ASP A 154 -25.50 32.69 6.10
#